data_AF-A0A2V8PUL4-F1
#
_entry.id   AF-A0A2V8PUL4-F1
#
_cell.length_a   1.000
_cell.length_b   1.000
_cell.length_c   1.000
_cell.angle_alpha   90.00
_cell.angle_beta   90.00
_cell.angle_gamma   90.00
#
_symmetry.space_group_name_H-M   'P 1'
#
loop_
_entity.id
_entity.type
_entity.pdbx_description
1 polymer ?
#
loop_
_entity_poly.entity_id
_entity_poly.type
_entity_poly.pdbx_seq_one_letter_code
_entity_poly.pdbx_strand_id
1 'polypeptide(L)'
;LIRYPNITSAVAFVNALDTNAGAVLTSAERAALIAELTPNPADPALRADVLMKIAENLLLQQREFNRAFVLMQYIGYLRRNPDAAPDLNFAGFNFWLAKLNQFNGNYVAAEMVIRNRRRKPAVVGFGLVF
;
A
#
# COMPACT_ATOMS: atom_id res chain seq x y z
N LEU A 1 -5.44 10.62 -18.55
CA LEU A 1 -6.38 9.87 -19.43
C LEU A 1 -5.70 8.79 -20.30
N ILE A 2 -4.37 8.81 -20.54
CA ILE A 2 -3.70 7.82 -21.42
C ILE A 2 -3.67 6.39 -20.84
N ARG A 3 -3.59 6.24 -19.50
CA ARG A 3 -3.48 4.92 -18.85
C ARG A 3 -4.77 4.10 -18.82
N TYR A 4 -5.92 4.77 -18.94
CA TYR A 4 -7.24 4.13 -18.94
C TYR A 4 -8.13 4.70 -20.06
N PRO A 5 -7.84 4.38 -21.34
CA PRO A 5 -8.59 4.89 -22.49
C PRO A 5 -10.07 4.51 -22.42
N ASN A 6 -10.96 5.37 -22.91
CA ASN A 6 -12.42 5.11 -22.90
C ASN A 6 -12.82 3.86 -23.71
N ILE A 7 -11.99 3.40 -24.64
CA ILE A 7 -12.21 2.18 -25.43
C ILE A 7 -11.78 0.88 -24.73
N THR A 8 -11.35 0.94 -23.46
CA THR A 8 -10.95 -0.27 -22.71
C THR A 8 -12.17 -1.14 -22.38
N SER A 9 -12.05 -2.45 -22.59
CA SER A 9 -13.06 -3.41 -22.16
C SER A 9 -13.18 -3.42 -20.62
N ALA A 10 -14.33 -3.85 -20.10
CA ALA A 10 -14.56 -3.95 -18.66
C ALA A 10 -13.48 -4.81 -17.96
N VAL A 11 -13.15 -5.96 -18.56
CA VAL A 11 -12.09 -6.86 -18.08
C VAL A 11 -10.74 -6.16 -18.01
N ALA A 12 -10.32 -5.49 -19.10
CA ALA A 12 -9.03 -4.82 -19.15
C ALA A 12 -8.96 -3.66 -18.14
N PHE A 13 -10.03 -2.90 -17.99
CA PHE A 13 -10.11 -1.80 -17.03
C PHE A 13 -10.00 -2.27 -15.58
N VAL A 14 -10.82 -3.24 -15.17
CA VAL A 14 -10.82 -3.76 -13.80
C VAL A 14 -9.48 -4.41 -13.47
N ASN A 15 -8.93 -5.24 -14.36
CA ASN A 15 -7.63 -5.88 -14.14
C ASN A 15 -6.49 -4.87 -14.00
N ALA A 16 -6.50 -3.81 -14.80
CA ALA A 16 -5.50 -2.75 -14.73
C ALA A 16 -5.63 -1.94 -13.43
N LEU A 17 -6.84 -1.67 -12.95
CA LEU A 17 -7.06 -1.03 -11.64
C LEU A 17 -6.58 -1.93 -10.50
N ASP A 18 -7.00 -3.19 -10.48
CA ASP A 18 -6.63 -4.15 -9.43
C ASP A 18 -5.11 -4.36 -9.37
N THR A 19 -4.46 -4.50 -10.53
CA THR A 19 -2.99 -4.62 -10.63
C THR A 19 -2.30 -3.40 -10.03
N ASN A 20 -2.82 -2.20 -10.27
CA ASN A 20 -2.26 -0.96 -9.71
C ASN A 20 -2.54 -0.80 -8.21
N ALA A 21 -3.66 -1.34 -7.73
CA ALA A 21 -3.94 -1.47 -6.30
C ALA A 21 -3.09 -2.58 -5.63
N GLY A 22 -2.32 -3.35 -6.40
CA GLY A 22 -1.48 -4.43 -5.90
C GLY A 22 -2.19 -5.78 -5.76
N ALA A 23 -3.17 -6.05 -6.63
CA ALA A 23 -3.99 -7.26 -6.65
C ALA A 23 -4.71 -7.50 -5.31
N VAL A 24 -5.60 -6.57 -4.96
CA VAL A 24 -6.34 -6.57 -3.68
C VAL A 24 -7.68 -7.28 -3.78
N LEU A 25 -8.20 -7.45 -5.00
CA LEU A 25 -9.46 -8.13 -5.23
C LEU A 25 -9.29 -9.65 -5.22
N THR A 26 -10.23 -10.34 -4.60
CA THR A 26 -10.45 -11.76 -4.81
C THR A 26 -10.98 -12.03 -6.22
N SER A 27 -10.92 -13.29 -6.65
CA SER A 27 -11.46 -13.69 -7.96
C SER A 27 -12.96 -13.36 -8.10
N ALA A 28 -13.73 -13.50 -6.99
CA ALA A 28 -15.16 -13.23 -6.98
C ALA A 28 -15.47 -11.72 -7.07
N GLU A 29 -14.79 -10.89 -6.28
CA GLU A 29 -14.95 -9.42 -6.33
C GLU A 29 -14.58 -8.88 -7.71
N ARG A 30 -13.47 -9.36 -8.28
CA ARG A 30 -13.05 -8.97 -9.63
C ARG A 30 -14.10 -9.36 -10.67
N ALA A 31 -14.65 -10.56 -10.60
CA ALA A 31 -15.71 -10.98 -11.52
C ALA A 31 -16.98 -10.13 -11.38
N ALA A 32 -17.37 -9.77 -10.15
CA ALA A 32 -18.51 -8.91 -9.89
C ALA A 32 -18.33 -7.50 -10.48
N LEU A 33 -17.18 -6.87 -10.26
CA LEU A 33 -16.87 -5.54 -10.82
C LEU A 33 -16.78 -5.55 -12.36
N ILE A 34 -16.28 -6.64 -12.95
CA ILE A 34 -16.31 -6.82 -14.41
C ILE A 34 -17.75 -6.90 -14.90
N ALA A 35 -18.59 -7.72 -14.27
CA ALA A 35 -20.00 -7.86 -14.64
C ALA A 35 -20.76 -6.54 -14.52
N GLU A 36 -20.47 -5.75 -13.48
CA GLU A 36 -21.04 -4.42 -13.27
C GLU A 36 -20.69 -3.41 -14.38
N LEU A 37 -19.45 -3.42 -14.85
CA LEU A 37 -18.99 -2.49 -15.91
C LEU A 37 -19.31 -2.98 -17.34
N THR A 38 -19.60 -4.27 -17.51
CA THR A 38 -19.84 -4.89 -18.82
C THR A 38 -20.98 -4.25 -19.64
N PRO A 39 -22.11 -3.77 -19.06
CA PRO A 39 -23.20 -3.19 -19.83
C PRO A 39 -22.78 -1.97 -20.66
N ASN A 40 -21.88 -1.13 -20.13
CA ASN A 40 -21.33 0.01 -20.85
C ASN A 40 -19.93 0.38 -20.33
N PRO A 41 -18.86 -0.26 -20.84
CA PRO A 41 -17.50 -0.06 -20.32
C PRO A 41 -16.95 1.36 -20.48
N ALA A 42 -17.56 2.16 -21.37
CA ALA A 42 -17.21 3.55 -21.62
C ALA A 42 -17.99 4.53 -20.73
N ASP A 43 -18.98 4.08 -19.96
CA ASP A 43 -19.79 4.92 -19.07
C ASP A 43 -18.92 5.51 -17.95
N PRO A 44 -18.79 6.84 -17.84
CA PRO A 44 -18.04 7.48 -16.76
C PRO A 44 -18.56 7.13 -15.36
N ALA A 45 -19.88 6.95 -15.19
CA ALA A 45 -20.48 6.68 -13.89
C ALA A 45 -20.13 5.26 -13.41
N LEU A 46 -20.27 4.25 -14.28
CA LEU A 46 -19.88 2.88 -13.95
C LEU A 46 -18.37 2.75 -13.68
N ARG A 47 -17.54 3.46 -14.46
CA ARG A 47 -16.08 3.45 -14.22
C ARG A 47 -15.70 4.11 -12.90
N ALA A 48 -16.37 5.20 -12.53
CA ALA A 48 -16.14 5.87 -11.26
C ALA A 48 -16.55 4.99 -10.08
N ASP A 49 -17.70 4.31 -10.18
CA ASP A 49 -18.16 3.40 -9.13
C ASP A 49 -17.22 2.20 -8.93
N VAL A 50 -16.79 1.55 -10.03
CA VAL A 50 -15.77 0.48 -9.97
C VAL A 50 -14.47 0.97 -9.35
N LEU A 51 -14.00 2.17 -9.72
CA LEU A 51 -12.79 2.75 -9.14
C LEU A 51 -12.95 2.98 -7.64
N MET A 52 -14.09 3.54 -7.21
CA MET A 52 -14.40 3.80 -5.80
C MET A 52 -14.39 2.50 -4.99
N LYS A 53 -15.06 1.45 -5.47
CA LYS A 53 -15.09 0.13 -4.80
C LYS A 53 -13.70 -0.48 -4.62
N ILE A 54 -12.81 -0.32 -5.61
CA ILE A 54 -11.41 -0.78 -5.50
C ILE A 54 -10.62 0.10 -4.52
N ALA A 55 -10.81 1.43 -4.59
CA ALA A 55 -10.13 2.37 -3.70
C ALA A 55 -10.53 2.19 -2.22
N GLU A 56 -11.78 1.79 -1.97
CA GLU A 56 -12.32 1.54 -0.64
C GLU A 56 -11.99 0.15 -0.10
N ASN A 57 -11.32 -0.71 -0.88
CA ASN A 57 -10.96 -2.05 -0.45
C ASN A 57 -10.10 -2.03 0.84
N LEU A 58 -10.52 -2.79 1.85
CA LEU A 58 -9.87 -2.78 3.18
C LEU A 58 -8.40 -3.22 3.13
N LEU A 59 -8.05 -4.16 2.25
CA LEU A 59 -6.67 -4.62 2.09
C LEU A 59 -5.79 -3.52 1.48
N LEU A 60 -6.33 -2.76 0.53
CA LEU A 60 -5.64 -1.58 -0.01
C LEU A 60 -5.41 -0.54 1.09
N GLN A 61 -6.46 -0.20 1.84
CA GLN A 61 -6.36 0.77 2.95
C GLN A 61 -5.30 0.35 3.98
N GLN A 62 -5.28 -0.92 4.39
CA GLN A 62 -4.30 -1.43 5.34
C GLN A 62 -2.86 -1.33 4.80
N ARG A 63 -2.66 -1.68 3.53
CA ARG A 63 -1.34 -1.60 2.89
C ARG A 63 -0.84 -0.17 2.81
N GLU A 64 -1.68 0.76 2.39
CA GLU A 64 -1.32 2.19 2.31
C GLU A 64 -1.11 2.79 3.69
N PHE A 65 -1.89 2.39 4.70
CA PHE A 65 -1.66 2.80 6.08
C PHE A 65 -0.29 2.37 6.59
N ASN A 66 0.12 1.12 6.35
CA ASN A 66 1.45 0.64 6.74
C ASN A 66 2.57 1.41 6.03
N ARG A 67 2.41 1.72 4.74
CA ARG A 67 3.37 2.56 3.98
C ARG A 67 3.46 3.97 4.56
N ALA A 68 2.32 4.60 4.81
CA ALA A 68 2.23 5.93 5.38
C ALA A 68 2.81 5.99 6.80
N PHE A 69 2.59 4.97 7.62
CA PHE A 69 3.17 4.86 8.95
C PHE A 69 4.69 4.88 8.89
N VAL A 70 5.31 4.02 8.06
CA VAL A 70 6.77 3.99 7.90
C VAL A 70 7.29 5.33 7.37
N LEU A 71 6.60 5.95 6.40
CA LEU A 71 6.96 7.26 5.86
C LEU A 71 6.94 8.35 6.93
N MET A 72 5.91 8.38 7.78
CA MET A 72 5.81 9.31 8.90
C MET A 72 6.96 9.14 9.90
N GLN A 73 7.47 7.93 10.10
CA GLN A 73 8.64 7.72 10.93
C GLN A 73 9.92 8.27 10.27
N TYR A 74 10.08 8.16 8.94
CA TYR A 74 11.19 8.78 8.21
C TYR A 74 11.16 10.31 8.31
N ILE A 75 10.00 10.92 8.04
CA ILE A 75 9.87 12.39 8.02
C ILE A 75 9.86 12.96 9.45
N GLY A 76 9.09 12.35 10.36
CA GLY A 76 8.89 12.88 11.71
C GLY A 76 10.04 12.60 12.66
N TYR A 77 10.55 11.36 12.68
CA TYR A 77 11.62 10.96 13.61
C TYR A 77 13.01 11.16 12.99
N LEU A 78 13.25 10.63 11.78
CA LEU A 78 14.56 10.72 11.12
C LEU A 78 14.80 12.06 10.42
N ARG A 79 13.75 12.87 10.21
CA ARG A 79 13.80 14.17 9.52
C ARG A 79 14.44 14.09 8.13
N ARG A 80 14.22 12.98 7.41
CA ARG A 80 14.74 12.77 6.06
C ARG A 80 13.75 12.05 5.16
N ASN A 81 13.91 12.23 3.86
CA ASN A 81 13.23 11.40 2.87
C ASN A 81 13.83 9.99 2.86
N PRO A 82 13.04 8.95 2.56
CA PRO A 82 13.52 7.57 2.46
C PRO A 82 14.71 7.36 1.52
N ASP A 83 14.79 8.15 0.47
CA ASP A 83 15.78 8.12 -0.61
C ASP A 83 16.81 9.24 -0.53
N ALA A 84 16.90 9.94 0.61
CA ALA A 84 17.93 10.94 0.81
C ALA A 84 19.33 10.33 0.78
N ALA A 85 20.34 11.13 0.41
CA ALA A 85 21.75 10.74 0.51
C ALA A 85 22.08 10.31 1.96
N PRO A 86 22.98 9.33 2.17
CA PRO A 86 23.91 8.75 1.19
C PRO A 86 23.36 7.55 0.39
N ASP A 87 22.26 6.93 0.82
CA ASP A 87 21.78 5.67 0.21
C ASP A 87 21.16 5.87 -1.18
N LEU A 88 20.51 7.02 -1.41
CA LEU A 88 19.85 7.38 -2.68
C LEU A 88 18.87 6.32 -3.21
N ASN A 89 18.30 5.52 -2.30
CA ASN A 89 17.41 4.41 -2.61
C ASN A 89 16.42 4.15 -1.46
N PHE A 90 15.45 3.28 -1.67
CA PHE A 90 14.39 2.96 -0.68
C PHE A 90 14.66 1.70 0.15
N ALA A 91 15.88 1.17 0.20
CA ALA A 91 16.17 -0.13 0.83
C ALA A 91 15.75 -0.16 2.31
N GLY A 92 16.08 0.88 3.09
CA GLY A 92 15.69 0.96 4.49
C GLY A 92 14.18 1.08 4.69
N PHE A 93 13.51 1.88 3.84
CA PHE A 93 12.05 2.00 3.88
C PHE A 93 11.37 0.68 3.57
N ASN A 94 11.84 -0.02 2.53
CA ASN A 94 11.32 -1.34 2.13
C ASN A 94 11.58 -2.40 3.21
N PHE A 95 12.74 -2.37 3.86
CA PHE A 95 13.07 -3.25 4.98
C PHE A 95 12.06 -3.07 6.13
N TRP A 96 11.86 -1.83 6.58
CA TRP A 96 10.93 -1.54 7.67
C TRP A 96 9.49 -1.86 7.27
N LEU A 97 9.06 -1.48 6.07
CA LEU A 97 7.73 -1.83 5.57
C LEU A 97 7.52 -3.34 5.54
N ALA A 98 8.50 -4.11 5.07
CA ALA A 98 8.45 -5.57 5.07
C ALA A 98 8.34 -6.12 6.50
N LYS A 99 9.13 -5.59 7.45
CA LYS A 99 9.03 -5.97 8.87
C LYS A 99 7.64 -5.69 9.42
N LEU A 100 7.08 -4.50 9.20
CA LEU A 100 5.73 -4.15 9.66
C LEU A 100 4.66 -5.10 9.10
N ASN A 101 4.76 -5.42 7.81
CA ASN A 101 3.84 -6.35 7.15
C ASN A 101 3.96 -7.78 7.70
N GLN A 102 5.15 -8.25 8.05
CA GLN A 102 5.34 -9.56 8.71
C GLN A 102 4.62 -9.65 10.07
N PHE A 103 4.48 -8.52 10.77
CA PHE A 103 3.75 -8.43 12.03
C PHE A 103 2.31 -7.92 11.85
N ASN A 104 1.73 -8.05 10.65
CA ASN A 104 0.34 -7.67 10.36
C ASN A 104 0.00 -6.21 10.73
N GLY A 105 0.95 -5.29 10.58
CA GLY A 105 0.75 -3.87 10.95
C GLY A 105 0.95 -3.57 12.44
N ASN A 106 1.31 -4.57 13.25
CA ASN A 106 1.61 -4.35 14.67
C ASN A 106 3.03 -3.75 14.84
N TYR A 107 3.10 -2.41 14.85
CA TYR A 107 4.36 -1.67 14.98
C TYR A 107 5.11 -1.92 16.31
N VAL A 108 4.40 -2.37 17.36
CA VAL A 108 5.02 -2.74 18.65
C VAL A 108 5.73 -4.09 18.52
N ALA A 109 5.08 -5.07 17.90
CA ALA A 109 5.67 -6.37 17.63
C ALA A 109 6.80 -6.27 16.58
N ALA A 110 6.68 -5.34 15.63
CA ALA A 110 7.73 -5.01 14.66
C ALA A 110 8.89 -4.18 15.26
N GLU A 111 8.82 -3.83 16.55
CA GLU A 111 9.87 -3.09 17.27
C GLU A 111 10.23 -1.75 16.62
N MET A 112 9.27 -1.13 15.94
CA MET A 112 9.46 0.15 15.27
C MET A 112 9.42 1.34 16.23
N VAL A 113 9.00 1.09 17.46
CA VAL A 113 8.97 2.09 18.54
C VAL A 113 9.77 1.54 19.71
N ILE A 114 10.64 2.39 20.28
CA ILE A 114 11.45 2.02 21.43
C ILE A 114 10.53 1.84 22.64
N ARG A 115 10.40 0.60 23.12
CA ARG A 115 9.83 0.32 24.44
C ARG A 115 10.98 0.24 25.44
N ASN A 116 11.04 1.18 26.38
CA ASN A 116 12.04 1.19 27.43
C ASN A 116 11.80 0.01 28.39
N ARG A 117 12.31 -1.19 28.07
CA ARG A 117 12.31 -2.36 28.97
C ARG A 117 13.71 -2.50 29.54
N ARG A 118 13.90 -2.03 30.78
CA ARG A 118 15.16 -2.03 31.54
C ARG A 118 15.88 -3.39 31.72
N ARG A 119 15.55 -4.49 31.02
CA ARG A 119 16.12 -5.84 31.24
C ARG A 119 16.19 -6.80 30.03
N LYS A 120 16.34 -6.34 28.78
CA LYS A 120 16.69 -7.25 27.65
C LYS A 120 17.73 -6.61 26.71
N PRO A 121 18.65 -7.41 26.11
CA PRO A 121 19.70 -6.90 25.23
C PRO A 121 19.09 -6.10 24.08
N ALA A 122 19.78 -5.00 23.72
CA ALA A 122 19.31 -3.98 22.79
C ALA A 122 18.81 -4.60 21.48
N VAL A 123 17.49 -4.52 21.25
CA VAL A 123 16.93 -4.85 19.94
C VAL A 123 16.97 -3.59 19.09
N VAL A 124 17.55 -3.72 17.92
CA VAL A 124 17.84 -2.63 16.98
C VAL A 124 16.51 -2.05 16.46
N GLY A 125 16.09 -0.92 17.03
CA GLY A 125 14.85 -0.22 16.67
C GLY A 125 14.93 0.58 15.37
N PHE A 126 13.81 1.16 14.95
CA PHE A 126 13.61 1.89 13.68
C PHE A 126 14.75 2.83 13.25
N GLY A 127 15.45 3.46 14.21
CA GLY A 127 16.56 4.39 13.96
C GLY A 127 17.96 3.90 14.35
N LEU A 128 18.17 2.61 14.62
CA LEU A 128 19.48 2.07 15.02
C LEU A 128 20.20 1.32 13.87
N VAL A 129 19.60 1.26 12.67
CA VAL A 129 20.15 0.53 11.49
C VAL A 129 20.65 1.46 10.38
N PHE A 130 20.34 2.77 10.40
CA PHE A 130 20.59 3.70 9.28
C PHE A 130 20.85 5.14 9.72
#